data_AF-A0A1Y3CMQ6-F1
#
_entry.id   AF-A0A1Y3CMQ6-F1
#
_cell.length_a   1.000
_cell.length_b   1.000
_cell.length_c   1.000
_cell.angle_alpha   90.00
_cell.angle_beta   90.00
_cell.angle_gamma   90.00
#
_symmetry.space_group_name_H-M   'P 1'
#
loop_
_entity.id
_entity.type
_entity.pdbx_description
1 polymer ?
#
loop_
_entity_poly.entity_id
_entity_poly.type
_entity_poly.pdbx_seq_one_letter_code
_entity_poly.pdbx_strand_id
1 'polypeptide(L)'
;MNALSDNEQLDSLKSFTKKYGSAMISGILIALIAFFGWEYWQKKNLAESQMETAKVQQLMDDAKNAQGNADVFNALSATADKIVKDAPDSAQAIQTQLLMAKLAYDKADYAHAERALKKVENSKLDDTGLVQVVKLRLAYAQLAQNKYDEAIKTLSLVTDPAFKATTDEARGDVYVAKNDIENAKKSYMSAWDALVERQQERQILQIKLESVGVLVDDPEVERPILETQVDES
;
A
#
# COMPACT_ATOMS: atom_id res chain seq x y z
N MET A 1 -48.30 35.98 41.16
CA MET A 1 -46.97 35.61 41.65
C MET A 1 -47.16 34.49 42.66
N ASN A 2 -46.94 33.23 42.28
CA ASN A 2 -46.97 32.10 43.21
C ASN A 2 -45.52 31.67 43.43
N ALA A 3 -45.00 32.01 44.61
CA ALA A 3 -43.73 31.50 45.11
C ALA A 3 -43.94 30.03 45.50
N LEU A 4 -43.42 29.12 44.69
CA LEU A 4 -43.22 27.73 45.10
C LEU A 4 -42.01 27.72 46.04
N SER A 5 -42.22 27.26 47.27
CA SER A 5 -41.26 27.37 48.36
C SER A 5 -40.00 26.53 48.11
N ASP A 6 -38.83 27.08 48.44
CA ASP A 6 -37.52 26.42 48.35
C ASP A 6 -37.41 25.12 49.19
N ASN A 7 -38.36 24.87 50.08
CA ASN A 7 -38.35 23.72 50.98
C ASN A 7 -38.88 22.42 50.33
N GLU A 8 -39.73 22.47 49.31
CA GLU A 8 -40.25 21.26 48.64
C GLU A 8 -39.24 20.64 47.63
N GLN A 9 -38.29 21.44 47.12
CA GLN A 9 -37.27 20.97 46.18
C GLN A 9 -36.18 20.13 46.88
N LEU A 10 -35.90 20.40 48.16
CA LEU A 10 -34.89 19.67 48.92
C LEU A 10 -35.37 18.28 49.40
N ASP A 11 -36.66 18.14 49.70
CA ASP A 11 -37.25 16.85 50.13
C ASP A 11 -37.50 15.90 48.96
N SER A 12 -37.84 16.43 47.78
CA SER A 12 -37.92 15.65 46.55
C SER A 12 -36.54 15.13 46.10
N LEU A 13 -35.47 15.91 46.27
CA LEU A 13 -34.10 15.45 46.04
C LEU A 13 -33.65 14.39 47.05
N LYS A 14 -33.87 14.59 48.36
CA LYS A 14 -33.53 13.60 49.39
C LYS A 14 -34.26 12.27 49.21
N SER A 15 -35.55 12.30 48.86
CA SER A 15 -36.34 11.09 48.62
C SER A 15 -35.92 10.36 47.34
N PHE A 16 -35.54 11.09 46.30
CA PHE A 16 -35.04 10.51 45.05
C PHE A 16 -33.68 9.81 45.26
N THR A 17 -32.75 10.45 45.97
CA THR A 17 -31.45 9.86 46.31
C THR A 17 -31.60 8.66 47.26
N LYS A 18 -32.57 8.67 48.19
CA LYS A 18 -32.81 7.53 49.08
C LYS A 18 -33.45 6.33 48.37
N LYS A 19 -34.24 6.57 47.32
CA LYS A 19 -34.93 5.53 46.55
C LYS A 19 -34.07 4.94 45.41
N TYR A 20 -33.20 5.73 44.79
CA TYR A 20 -32.42 5.33 43.61
C TYR A 20 -30.90 5.54 43.75
N GLY A 21 -30.40 6.03 44.88
CA GLY A 21 -28.98 6.38 45.07
C GLY A 21 -28.03 5.21 44.86
N SER A 22 -28.39 4.00 45.30
CA SER A 22 -27.57 2.80 45.05
C SER A 22 -27.51 2.42 43.56
N ALA A 23 -28.63 2.52 42.83
CA ALA A 23 -28.69 2.26 41.41
C ALA A 23 -27.96 3.34 40.59
N MET A 24 -28.05 4.61 40.99
CA MET A 24 -27.35 5.73 40.35
C MET A 24 -25.83 5.61 40.51
N ILE A 25 -25.36 5.31 41.73
CA ILE A 25 -23.93 5.08 41.99
C ILE A 25 -23.42 3.88 41.19
N SER A 26 -24.21 2.80 41.12
CA SER A 26 -23.83 1.61 40.35
C SER A 26 -23.77 1.90 38.84
N GLY A 27 -24.71 2.69 38.31
CA GLY A 27 -24.70 3.13 36.92
C GLY A 27 -23.49 4.00 36.57
N ILE A 28 -23.14 4.94 37.45
CA ILE A 28 -21.94 5.79 37.30
C ILE A 28 -20.68 4.93 37.31
N LEU A 29 -20.59 3.95 38.22
CA LEU A 29 -19.42 3.08 38.31
C LEU A 29 -19.24 2.22 37.05
N ILE A 30 -20.32 1.68 36.50
CA ILE A 30 -20.30 0.93 35.22
C ILE A 30 -19.86 1.84 34.07
N ALA A 31 -20.38 3.07 34.00
CA ALA A 31 -19.99 4.02 32.97
C ALA A 31 -18.50 4.39 33.05
N LEU A 32 -17.97 4.57 34.27
CA LEU A 32 -16.54 4.83 34.48
C LEU A 32 -15.68 3.63 34.07
N ILE A 33 -16.07 2.40 34.40
CA ILE A 33 -15.33 1.20 33.97
C ILE A 33 -15.32 1.07 32.44
N ALA A 34 -16.46 1.30 31.78
CA ALA A 34 -16.56 1.29 30.34
C ALA A 34 -15.69 2.39 29.71
N PHE A 35 -15.74 3.61 30.26
CA PHE A 35 -14.95 4.75 29.79
C PHE A 35 -13.46 4.50 29.93
N PHE A 36 -12.98 4.13 31.13
CA PHE A 36 -11.55 3.85 31.36
C PHE A 36 -11.07 2.59 30.63
N GLY A 37 -11.93 1.58 30.44
CA GLY A 37 -11.63 0.41 29.62
C GLY A 37 -11.43 0.76 28.15
N TRP A 38 -12.30 1.61 27.60
CA TRP A 38 -12.18 2.14 26.24
C TRP A 38 -10.95 3.03 26.09
N GLU A 39 -10.73 3.97 27.00
CA GLU A 39 -9.57 4.87 27.02
C GLU A 39 -8.25 4.09 27.10
N TYR A 40 -8.20 3.05 27.94
CA TYR A 40 -7.02 2.18 28.08
C TYR A 40 -6.74 1.38 26.80
N TRP A 41 -7.78 0.81 26.19
CA TRP A 41 -7.65 0.09 24.92
C TRP A 41 -7.19 1.01 23.79
N GLN A 42 -7.78 2.22 23.70
CA GLN A 42 -7.41 3.23 22.72
C GLN A 42 -5.97 3.71 22.94
N LYS A 43 -5.57 4.02 24.18
CA LYS A 43 -4.21 4.47 24.52
C LYS A 43 -3.16 3.39 24.25
N LYS A 44 -3.48 2.11 24.50
CA LYS A 44 -2.60 0.99 24.16
C LYS A 44 -2.40 0.88 22.64
N ASN A 45 -3.49 0.97 21.86
CA ASN A 45 -3.41 0.94 20.40
C ASN A 45 -2.65 2.15 19.83
N LEU A 46 -2.83 3.35 20.39
CA LEU A 46 -2.09 4.55 19.99
C LEU A 46 -0.60 4.49 20.35
N ALA A 47 -0.25 3.98 21.53
CA ALA A 47 1.15 3.84 21.96
C ALA A 47 1.90 2.79 21.13
N GLU A 48 1.26 1.66 20.82
CA GLU A 48 1.80 0.65 19.89
C GLU A 48 1.98 1.28 18.49
N SER A 49 0.98 1.99 17.97
CA SER A 49 1.06 2.66 16.66
C SER A 49 2.21 3.67 16.54
N GLN A 50 2.47 4.47 17.58
CA GLN A 50 3.56 5.45 17.60
C GLN A 50 4.95 4.78 17.64
N MET A 51 5.13 3.74 18.47
CA MET A 51 6.37 2.97 18.50
C MET A 51 6.64 2.24 17.18
N GLU A 52 5.59 1.73 16.55
CA GLU A 52 5.69 1.00 15.29
C GLU A 52 5.97 1.92 14.09
N THR A 53 5.42 3.14 14.07
CA THR A 53 5.74 4.16 13.06
C THR A 53 7.20 4.61 13.17
N ALA A 54 7.72 4.78 14.40
CA ALA A 54 9.13 5.11 14.62
C ALA A 54 10.07 4.01 14.12
N LYS A 55 9.70 2.73 14.26
CA LYS A 55 10.47 1.60 13.72
C LYS A 55 10.50 1.61 12.19
N VAL A 56 9.37 1.84 11.52
CA VAL A 56 9.34 1.92 10.04
C VAL A 56 10.17 3.11 9.54
N GLN A 57 10.08 4.26 10.22
CA GLN A 57 10.89 5.42 9.87
C GLN A 57 12.38 5.13 10.03
N GLN A 58 12.77 4.49 11.14
CA GLN A 58 14.16 4.06 11.35
C GLN A 58 14.60 3.04 10.28
N LEU A 59 13.76 2.06 9.92
CA LEU A 59 14.05 1.12 8.84
C LEU A 59 14.22 1.83 7.49
N MET A 60 13.42 2.86 7.20
CA MET A 60 13.57 3.67 5.98
C MET A 60 14.88 4.47 5.98
N ASP A 61 15.27 5.04 7.11
CA ASP A 61 16.51 5.80 7.22
C ASP A 61 17.74 4.88 7.19
N ASP A 62 17.68 3.71 7.82
CA ASP A 62 18.70 2.66 7.72
C ASP A 62 18.79 2.09 6.30
N ALA A 63 17.67 1.95 5.59
CA ALA A 63 17.63 1.52 4.19
C ALA A 63 18.31 2.52 3.25
N LYS A 64 18.15 3.84 3.48
CA LYS A 64 18.91 4.87 2.75
C LYS A 64 20.41 4.75 3.00
N ASN A 65 20.80 4.43 4.23
CA ASN A 65 22.19 4.22 4.64
C ASN A 65 22.76 2.85 4.21
N ALA A 66 21.90 1.91 3.81
CA ALA A 66 22.28 0.55 3.40
C ALA A 66 22.78 0.46 1.94
N GLN A 67 22.79 1.56 1.17
CA GLN A 67 23.41 1.59 -0.15
C GLN A 67 24.92 1.34 -0.02
N GLY A 68 25.31 0.07 -0.20
CA GLY A 68 26.70 -0.39 -0.18
C GLY A 68 27.14 -1.18 1.05
N ASN A 69 26.29 -1.35 2.08
CA ASN A 69 26.65 -2.11 3.28
C ASN A 69 25.79 -3.38 3.44
N ALA A 70 26.41 -4.56 3.37
CA ALA A 70 25.74 -5.85 3.50
C ALA A 70 25.28 -6.16 4.93
N ASP A 71 26.01 -5.70 5.93
CA ASP A 71 25.70 -5.96 7.35
C ASP A 71 24.43 -5.23 7.79
N VAL A 72 24.23 -4.01 7.31
CA VAL A 72 23.00 -3.22 7.55
C VAL A 72 21.78 -3.92 6.97
N PHE A 73 21.90 -4.52 5.78
CA PHE A 73 20.80 -5.25 5.16
C PHE A 73 20.44 -6.55 5.91
N ASN A 74 21.44 -7.28 6.40
CA ASN A 74 21.21 -8.48 7.20
C ASN A 74 20.52 -8.15 8.53
N ALA A 75 20.93 -7.06 9.20
CA ALA A 75 20.26 -6.57 10.39
C ALA A 75 18.81 -6.15 10.11
N LEU A 76 18.59 -5.44 8.99
CA LEU A 76 17.25 -5.05 8.53
C LEU A 76 16.36 -6.28 8.28
N SER A 77 16.92 -7.32 7.63
CA SER A 77 16.21 -8.56 7.33
C SER A 77 15.80 -9.32 8.59
N ALA A 78 16.68 -9.39 9.60
CA ALA A 78 16.36 -10.04 10.88
C ALA A 78 15.25 -9.30 11.64
N THR A 79 15.30 -7.96 11.68
CA THR A 79 14.23 -7.14 12.25
C THR A 79 12.93 -7.29 11.46
N ALA A 80 13.02 -7.33 10.13
CA ALA A 80 11.87 -7.52 9.25
C ALA A 80 11.16 -8.86 9.50
N ASP A 81 11.92 -9.95 9.60
CA ASP A 81 11.35 -11.27 9.88
C ASP A 81 10.69 -11.31 11.26
N LYS A 82 11.22 -10.59 12.26
CA LYS A 82 10.59 -10.47 13.57
C LYS A 82 9.24 -9.73 13.49
N ILE A 83 9.20 -8.56 12.85
CA ILE A 83 7.97 -7.76 12.68
C ILE A 83 6.89 -8.60 11.99
N VAL A 84 7.25 -9.32 10.92
CA VAL A 84 6.30 -10.14 10.16
C VAL A 84 5.86 -11.38 10.92
N LYS A 85 6.73 -11.99 11.73
CA LYS A 85 6.34 -13.12 12.57
C LYS A 85 5.36 -12.71 13.67
N ASP A 86 5.56 -11.54 14.27
CA ASP A 86 4.76 -11.08 15.40
C ASP A 86 3.36 -10.60 14.93
N ALA A 87 3.27 -9.95 13.76
CA ALA A 87 2.01 -9.46 13.21
C ALA A 87 2.01 -9.43 11.66
N PRO A 88 1.83 -10.58 10.97
CA PRO A 88 2.02 -10.69 9.52
C PRO A 88 1.05 -9.85 8.68
N ASP A 89 -0.16 -9.64 9.19
CA ASP A 89 -1.22 -8.87 8.54
C ASP A 89 -1.17 -7.36 8.90
N SER A 90 -0.21 -6.94 9.72
CA SER A 90 -0.12 -5.53 10.13
C SER A 90 0.38 -4.65 9.00
N ALA A 91 -0.08 -3.39 8.98
CA ALA A 91 0.40 -2.40 8.02
C ALA A 91 1.93 -2.26 8.05
N GLN A 92 2.54 -2.43 9.22
CA GLN A 92 3.98 -2.37 9.41
C GLN A 92 4.70 -3.58 8.84
N ALA A 93 4.15 -4.79 9.00
CA ALA A 93 4.69 -5.98 8.34
C ALA A 93 4.64 -5.85 6.82
N ILE A 94 3.52 -5.34 6.27
CA ILE A 94 3.37 -5.08 4.84
C ILE A 94 4.40 -4.06 4.35
N GLN A 95 4.51 -2.90 5.00
CA GLN A 95 5.48 -1.86 4.64
C GLN A 95 6.92 -2.37 4.71
N THR A 96 7.23 -3.15 5.75
CA THR A 96 8.55 -3.74 5.94
C THR A 96 8.88 -4.72 4.81
N GLN A 97 7.95 -5.60 4.42
CA GLN A 97 8.18 -6.53 3.31
C GLN A 97 8.30 -5.81 1.97
N LEU A 98 7.53 -4.74 1.73
CA LEU A 98 7.67 -3.92 0.52
C LEU A 98 9.05 -3.24 0.44
N LEU A 99 9.57 -2.74 1.57
CA LEU A 99 10.90 -2.17 1.66
C LEU A 99 11.98 -3.22 1.40
N MET A 100 11.87 -4.39 2.04
CA MET A 100 12.81 -5.51 1.83
C MET A 100 12.80 -5.97 0.37
N ALA A 101 11.62 -6.04 -0.26
CA ALA A 101 11.49 -6.39 -1.66
C ALA A 101 12.23 -5.41 -2.57
N LYS A 102 12.06 -4.10 -2.33
CA LYS A 102 12.75 -3.06 -3.09
C LYS A 102 14.27 -3.16 -2.92
N LEU A 103 14.75 -3.25 -1.69
CA LEU A 103 16.19 -3.34 -1.39
C LEU A 103 16.83 -4.58 -2.01
N ALA A 104 16.14 -5.72 -1.94
CA ALA A 104 16.60 -6.96 -2.56
C ALA A 104 16.67 -6.83 -4.09
N TYR A 105 15.63 -6.25 -4.71
CA TYR A 105 15.59 -6.01 -6.15
C TYR A 105 16.72 -5.08 -6.62
N ASP A 106 16.94 -3.96 -5.90
CA ASP A 106 18.00 -2.99 -6.22
C ASP A 106 19.41 -3.61 -6.10
N LYS A 107 19.57 -4.67 -5.27
CA LYS A 107 20.80 -5.46 -5.14
C LYS A 107 20.89 -6.64 -6.11
N ALA A 108 19.96 -6.75 -7.06
CA ALA A 108 19.81 -7.90 -7.97
C ALA A 108 19.54 -9.24 -7.26
N ASP A 109 19.13 -9.22 -5.99
CA ASP A 109 18.67 -10.41 -5.26
C ASP A 109 17.17 -10.62 -5.48
N TYR A 110 16.85 -10.98 -6.73
CA TYR A 110 15.47 -11.11 -7.17
C TYR A 110 14.71 -12.24 -6.44
N ALA A 111 15.42 -13.26 -5.95
CA ALA A 111 14.83 -14.35 -5.19
C ALA A 111 14.34 -13.89 -3.81
N HIS A 112 15.09 -13.04 -3.10
CA HIS A 112 14.60 -12.41 -1.87
C HIS A 112 13.46 -11.42 -2.16
N ALA A 113 13.54 -10.65 -3.25
CA ALA A 113 12.48 -9.74 -3.64
C ALA A 113 11.15 -10.47 -3.87
N GLU A 114 11.18 -11.59 -4.60
CA GLU A 114 10.01 -12.44 -4.84
C GLU A 114 9.44 -12.99 -3.53
N ARG A 115 10.28 -13.51 -2.63
CA ARG A 115 9.82 -14.03 -1.33
C ARG A 115 9.13 -12.96 -0.50
N ALA A 116 9.69 -11.76 -0.45
CA ALA A 116 9.11 -10.65 0.29
C ALA A 116 7.75 -10.20 -0.30
N LEU A 117 7.66 -10.09 -1.63
CA LEU A 117 6.41 -9.75 -2.32
C LEU A 117 5.33 -10.82 -2.14
N LYS A 118 5.71 -12.12 -2.18
CA LYS A 118 4.79 -13.22 -1.85
C LYS A 118 4.29 -13.17 -0.41
N LYS A 119 5.11 -12.74 0.55
CA LYS A 119 4.65 -12.54 1.94
C LYS A 119 3.57 -11.44 1.99
N VAL A 120 3.74 -10.35 1.24
CA VAL A 120 2.72 -9.28 1.14
C VAL A 120 1.45 -9.78 0.45
N GLU A 121 1.58 -10.49 -0.67
CA GLU A 121 0.43 -11.05 -1.42
C GLU A 121 -0.41 -12.00 -0.57
N ASN A 122 0.22 -12.76 0.35
CA ASN A 122 -0.47 -13.70 1.24
C ASN A 122 -0.97 -13.08 2.55
N SER A 123 -0.71 -11.79 2.79
CA SER A 123 -1.24 -11.07 3.96
C SER A 123 -2.68 -10.61 3.73
N LYS A 124 -3.40 -10.25 4.80
CA LYS A 124 -4.71 -9.59 4.71
C LYS A 124 -4.58 -8.14 4.27
N LEU A 125 -4.26 -7.96 2.99
CA LEU A 125 -4.16 -6.65 2.36
C LEU A 125 -5.53 -6.22 1.81
N ASP A 126 -6.15 -5.24 2.46
CA ASP A 126 -7.47 -4.72 2.07
C ASP A 126 -7.42 -3.67 0.93
N ASP A 127 -6.25 -3.07 0.68
CA ASP A 127 -6.08 -2.08 -0.39
C ASP A 127 -5.96 -2.77 -1.76
N THR A 128 -7.05 -2.72 -2.53
CA THR A 128 -7.17 -3.37 -3.83
C THR A 128 -6.15 -2.86 -4.85
N GLY A 129 -5.77 -1.59 -4.80
CA GLY A 129 -4.78 -0.99 -5.69
C GLY A 129 -3.36 -1.45 -5.33
N LEU A 130 -3.03 -1.49 -4.04
CA LEU A 130 -1.75 -2.00 -3.55
C LEU A 130 -1.58 -3.48 -3.90
N VAL A 131 -2.64 -4.29 -3.85
CA VAL A 131 -2.61 -5.70 -4.31
C VAL A 131 -2.16 -5.78 -5.78
N GLN A 132 -2.67 -4.93 -6.67
CA GLN A 132 -2.26 -4.94 -8.08
C GLN A 132 -0.78 -4.55 -8.24
N VAL A 133 -0.32 -3.54 -7.51
CA VAL A 133 1.08 -3.11 -7.51
C VAL A 133 2.02 -4.23 -7.04
N VAL A 134 1.64 -4.96 -5.99
CA VAL A 134 2.41 -6.10 -5.46
C VAL A 134 2.55 -7.19 -6.52
N LYS A 135 1.45 -7.56 -7.18
CA LYS A 135 1.46 -8.56 -8.26
C LYS A 135 2.33 -8.14 -9.44
N LEU A 136 2.24 -6.88 -9.87
CA LEU A 136 3.07 -6.35 -10.95
C LEU A 136 4.56 -6.41 -10.60
N ARG A 137 4.93 -5.97 -9.39
CA ARG A 137 6.32 -6.04 -8.91
C ARG A 137 6.80 -7.48 -8.76
N LEU A 138 5.93 -8.39 -8.32
CA LEU A 138 6.23 -9.82 -8.20
C LEU A 138 6.55 -10.41 -9.58
N ALA A 139 5.77 -10.07 -10.60
CA ALA A 139 6.04 -10.49 -11.97
C ALA A 139 7.39 -9.97 -12.50
N TYR A 140 7.76 -8.72 -12.20
CA TYR A 140 9.09 -8.20 -12.57
C TYR A 140 10.25 -8.90 -11.83
N ALA A 141 10.06 -9.27 -10.56
CA ALA A 141 11.04 -10.08 -9.83
C ALA A 141 11.16 -11.50 -10.41
N GLN A 142 10.05 -12.09 -10.86
CA GLN A 142 10.05 -13.39 -11.56
C GLN A 142 10.71 -13.30 -12.93
N LEU A 143 10.42 -12.24 -13.70
CA LEU A 143 11.05 -11.96 -14.98
C LEU A 143 12.57 -11.84 -14.85
N ALA A 144 13.06 -11.08 -13.87
CA ALA A 144 14.49 -10.92 -13.61
C ALA A 144 15.20 -12.24 -13.21
N GLN A 145 14.43 -13.23 -12.73
CA GLN A 145 14.91 -14.59 -12.46
C GLN A 145 14.74 -15.54 -13.66
N ASN A 146 14.31 -15.04 -14.82
CA ASN A 146 13.94 -15.83 -16.00
C ASN A 146 12.77 -16.81 -15.77
N LYS A 147 11.92 -16.56 -14.77
CA LYS A 147 10.72 -17.35 -14.47
C LYS A 147 9.53 -16.87 -15.29
N TYR A 148 9.64 -16.97 -16.62
CA TYR A 148 8.69 -16.34 -17.55
C TYR A 148 7.24 -16.81 -17.38
N ASP A 149 7.03 -18.13 -17.27
CA ASP A 149 5.66 -18.68 -17.14
C ASP A 149 5.02 -18.30 -15.81
N GLU A 150 5.81 -18.21 -14.74
CA GLU A 150 5.34 -17.73 -13.44
C GLU A 150 4.99 -16.24 -13.51
N ALA A 151 5.82 -15.42 -14.15
CA ALA A 151 5.56 -14.00 -14.33
C ALA A 151 4.26 -13.76 -15.11
N ILE A 152 4.03 -14.49 -16.21
CA ILE A 152 2.77 -14.42 -16.98
C ILE A 152 1.58 -14.82 -16.13
N LYS A 153 1.71 -15.88 -15.32
CA LYS A 153 0.65 -16.31 -14.40
C LYS A 153 0.33 -15.22 -13.37
N THR A 154 1.35 -14.63 -12.75
CA THR A 154 1.18 -13.53 -11.79
C THR A 154 0.50 -12.32 -12.42
N LEU A 155 0.92 -11.92 -13.64
CA LEU A 155 0.29 -10.82 -14.38
C LEU A 155 -1.17 -11.09 -14.73
N SER A 156 -1.55 -12.36 -14.91
CA SER A 156 -2.95 -12.74 -15.16
C SER A 156 -3.85 -12.59 -13.92
N LEU A 157 -3.25 -12.45 -12.73
CA LEU A 157 -3.98 -12.17 -11.49
C LEU A 157 -4.20 -10.66 -11.26
N VAL A 158 -3.67 -9.80 -12.13
CA VAL A 158 -3.93 -8.36 -12.11
C VAL A 158 -5.23 -8.09 -12.86
N THR A 159 -6.29 -7.77 -12.14
CA THR A 159 -7.66 -7.73 -12.69
C THR A 159 -8.25 -6.33 -12.77
N ASP A 160 -7.63 -5.34 -12.12
CA ASP A 160 -8.11 -3.97 -12.14
C ASP A 160 -7.88 -3.34 -13.52
N PRO A 161 -8.93 -2.84 -14.20
CA PRO A 161 -8.79 -2.17 -15.49
C PRO A 161 -7.77 -1.04 -15.46
N ALA A 162 -7.65 -0.27 -14.38
CA ALA A 162 -6.70 0.83 -14.25
C ALA A 162 -5.24 0.38 -14.53
N PHE A 163 -4.91 -0.87 -14.21
CA PHE A 163 -3.58 -1.44 -14.42
C PHE A 163 -3.38 -2.10 -15.77
N LYS A 164 -4.43 -2.27 -16.60
CA LYS A 164 -4.39 -3.01 -17.87
C LYS A 164 -3.18 -2.64 -18.73
N ALA A 165 -2.99 -1.36 -19.04
CA ALA A 165 -1.88 -0.90 -19.86
C ALA A 165 -0.51 -1.32 -19.31
N THR A 166 -0.32 -1.18 -17.98
CA THR A 166 0.95 -1.53 -17.34
C THR A 166 1.15 -3.05 -17.26
N THR A 167 0.08 -3.81 -17.02
CA THR A 167 0.11 -5.28 -17.00
C THR A 167 0.43 -5.85 -18.36
N ASP A 168 -0.17 -5.32 -19.43
CA ASP A 168 0.06 -5.79 -20.79
C ASP A 168 1.44 -5.37 -21.31
N GLU A 169 1.92 -4.19 -20.92
CA GLU A 169 3.32 -3.79 -21.16
C GLU A 169 4.29 -4.77 -20.48
N ALA A 170 4.10 -5.06 -19.19
CA ALA A 170 4.93 -6.02 -18.47
C ALA A 170 4.85 -7.43 -19.09
N ARG A 171 3.68 -7.83 -19.60
CA ARG A 171 3.51 -9.11 -20.30
C ARG A 171 4.31 -9.13 -21.60
N GLY A 172 4.32 -8.02 -22.34
CA GLY A 172 5.19 -7.84 -23.50
C GLY A 172 6.67 -7.98 -23.15
N ASP A 173 7.13 -7.35 -22.06
CA ASP A 173 8.51 -7.45 -21.57
C ASP A 173 8.90 -8.92 -21.30
N VAL A 174 8.00 -9.69 -20.67
CA VAL A 174 8.22 -11.12 -20.42
C VAL A 174 8.32 -11.93 -21.71
N TYR A 175 7.45 -11.65 -22.69
CA TYR A 175 7.50 -12.34 -23.98
C TYR A 175 8.76 -12.01 -24.79
N VAL A 176 9.22 -10.76 -24.77
CA VAL A 176 10.51 -10.37 -25.37
C VAL A 176 11.64 -11.17 -24.74
N ALA A 177 11.70 -11.24 -23.41
CA ALA A 177 12.73 -12.02 -22.70
C ALA A 177 12.65 -13.52 -23.02
N LYS A 178 11.45 -14.05 -23.31
CA LYS A 178 11.22 -15.43 -23.75
C LYS A 178 11.52 -15.66 -25.25
N ASN A 179 11.93 -14.63 -26.01
CA ASN A 179 12.07 -14.64 -27.46
C ASN A 179 10.76 -14.95 -28.23
N ASP A 180 9.61 -14.69 -27.61
CA ASP A 180 8.28 -14.86 -28.22
C ASP A 180 7.76 -13.52 -28.74
N ILE A 181 8.35 -13.07 -29.85
CA ILE A 181 8.11 -11.74 -30.40
C ILE A 181 6.64 -11.55 -30.83
N GLU A 182 5.99 -12.60 -31.32
CA GLU A 182 4.60 -12.51 -31.77
C GLU A 182 3.64 -12.22 -30.61
N ASN A 183 3.83 -12.86 -29.45
CA ASN A 183 3.02 -12.54 -28.27
C ASN A 183 3.45 -11.23 -27.59
N ALA A 184 4.71 -10.83 -27.73
CA ALA A 184 5.18 -9.51 -27.29
C ALA A 184 4.46 -8.38 -28.04
N LYS A 185 4.41 -8.43 -29.39
CA LYS A 185 3.68 -7.46 -30.23
C LYS A 185 2.24 -7.31 -29.77
N LYS A 186 1.51 -8.43 -29.63
CA LYS A 186 0.10 -8.43 -29.20
C LYS A 186 -0.08 -7.76 -27.83
N SER A 187 0.82 -8.05 -26.89
CA SER A 187 0.75 -7.51 -25.53
C SER A 187 1.02 -6.01 -25.52
N TYR A 188 2.08 -5.55 -26.20
CA TYR A 188 2.38 -4.13 -26.30
C TYR A 188 1.32 -3.34 -27.06
N MET A 189 0.74 -3.90 -28.14
CA MET A 189 -0.38 -3.26 -28.84
C MET A 189 -1.59 -3.13 -27.91
N SER A 190 -1.92 -4.17 -27.13
CA SER A 190 -3.03 -4.09 -26.17
C SER A 190 -2.79 -3.07 -25.05
N ALA A 191 -1.53 -2.85 -24.67
CA ALA A 191 -1.14 -1.78 -23.76
C ALA A 191 -1.28 -0.40 -24.40
N TRP A 192 -0.89 -0.27 -25.67
CA TRP A 192 -0.98 0.96 -26.46
C TRP A 192 -2.43 1.40 -26.63
N ASP A 193 -3.30 0.51 -27.09
CA ASP A 193 -4.72 0.78 -27.29
C ASP A 193 -5.39 1.28 -26.00
N ALA A 194 -5.03 0.67 -24.86
CA ALA A 194 -5.55 1.06 -23.55
C ALA A 194 -5.07 2.45 -23.09
N LEU A 195 -3.91 2.92 -23.57
CA LEU A 195 -3.39 4.26 -23.27
C LEU A 195 -3.98 5.32 -24.19
N VAL A 196 -4.16 5.00 -25.48
CA VAL A 196 -4.84 5.87 -26.46
C VAL A 196 -6.27 6.15 -26.01
N GLU A 197 -7.03 5.12 -25.59
CA GLU A 197 -8.38 5.27 -25.06
C GLU A 197 -8.44 6.21 -23.84
N ARG A 198 -7.36 6.28 -23.06
CA ARG A 198 -7.23 7.13 -21.87
C ARG A 198 -6.57 8.48 -22.13
N GLN A 199 -6.17 8.77 -23.37
CA GLN A 199 -5.39 9.96 -23.73
C GLN A 199 -4.11 10.10 -22.88
N GLN A 200 -3.43 8.97 -22.63
CA GLN A 200 -2.18 8.94 -21.86
C GLN A 200 -1.00 8.67 -22.79
N GLU A 201 0.00 9.55 -22.77
CA GLU A 201 1.24 9.32 -23.50
C GLU A 201 2.18 8.37 -22.72
N ARG A 202 2.84 7.46 -23.45
CA ARG A 202 3.90 6.60 -22.89
C ARG A 202 4.99 6.32 -23.93
N GLN A 203 5.95 7.24 -24.02
CA GLN A 203 7.05 7.17 -24.99
C GLN A 203 7.88 5.88 -24.91
N ILE A 204 8.12 5.37 -23.71
CA ILE A 204 8.86 4.10 -23.52
C ILE A 204 8.14 2.93 -24.21
N LEU A 205 6.80 2.91 -24.21
CA LEU A 205 6.04 1.84 -24.85
C LEU A 205 6.16 1.88 -26.38
N GLN A 206 6.23 3.08 -26.98
CA GLN A 206 6.49 3.22 -28.42
C GLN A 206 7.84 2.61 -28.80
N ILE A 207 8.90 2.90 -28.03
CA ILE A 207 10.23 2.32 -28.23
C ILE A 207 10.20 0.79 -28.10
N LYS A 208 9.45 0.27 -27.12
CA LYS A 208 9.26 -1.18 -26.96
C LYS A 208 8.53 -1.81 -28.15
N LEU A 209 7.49 -1.15 -28.67
CA LEU A 209 6.78 -1.58 -29.88
C LEU A 209 7.70 -1.59 -31.09
N GLU A 210 8.50 -0.55 -31.28
CA GLU A 210 9.47 -0.47 -32.36
C GLU A 210 10.51 -1.58 -32.27
N SER A 211 10.97 -1.90 -31.05
CA SER A 211 11.92 -3.00 -30.81
C SER A 211 11.39 -4.38 -31.22
N VAL A 212 10.07 -4.55 -31.27
CA VAL A 212 9.41 -5.77 -31.77
C VAL A 212 8.85 -5.61 -33.19
N GLY A 213 9.21 -4.53 -33.89
CA GLY A 213 8.85 -4.27 -35.29
C GLY A 213 7.46 -3.68 -35.51
N VAL A 214 6.90 -2.98 -34.51
CA VAL A 214 5.61 -2.29 -34.60
C VAL A 214 5.84 -0.79 -34.47
N LEU A 215 5.38 -0.01 -35.45
CA LEU A 215 5.39 1.45 -35.41
C LEU A 215 3.99 1.94 -35.06
N VAL A 216 3.90 2.92 -34.16
CA VAL A 216 2.66 3.56 -33.74
C VAL A 216 2.82 5.08 -33.79
N ASP A 217 1.77 5.78 -34.16
CA ASP A 217 1.74 7.25 -34.17
C ASP A 217 1.63 7.82 -32.75
N ASP A 218 2.03 9.07 -32.56
CA ASP A 218 1.84 9.74 -31.27
C ASP A 218 0.34 9.87 -30.94
N PRO A 219 -0.08 9.61 -29.69
CA PRO A 219 -1.47 9.81 -29.31
C PRO A 219 -1.79 11.31 -29.40
N GLU A 220 -2.90 11.67 -30.03
CA GLU A 220 -3.39 13.04 -30.07
C GLU A 220 -3.89 13.45 -28.67
N VAL A 221 -2.98 13.90 -27.80
CA VAL A 221 -3.30 14.48 -26.50
C VAL A 221 -3.25 15.99 -26.62
N GLU A 222 -4.39 16.66 -26.39
CA GLU A 222 -4.44 18.13 -26.34
C GLU A 222 -3.51 18.63 -25.22
N ARG A 223 -2.38 19.22 -25.60
CA ARG A 223 -1.49 19.90 -24.66
C ARG A 223 -2.00 21.32 -24.47
N PRO A 224 -2.23 21.78 -23.22
CA PRO A 224 -2.52 23.20 -23.00
C PRO A 224 -1.35 24.01 -23.55
N ILE A 225 -1.63 24.92 -24.47
CA ILE A 225 -0.64 25.88 -24.95
C ILE A 225 -0.26 26.72 -23.73
N LEU A 226 0.93 26.50 -23.18
CA LEU A 226 1.52 27.44 -22.25
C LEU A 226 1.88 28.66 -23.10
N GLU A 227 0.97 29.63 -23.19
CA GLU A 227 1.32 30.98 -23.62
C GLU A 227 2.35 31.50 -22.61
N THR A 228 3.63 31.27 -22.87
CA THR A 228 4.67 32.01 -22.21
C THR A 228 4.48 33.45 -22.67
N GLN A 229 3.82 34.27 -21.84
CA GLN A 229 3.95 35.72 -21.94
C GLN A 229 5.44 36.00 -21.77
N VAL A 230 6.13 36.13 -22.90
CA VAL A 230 7.45 36.72 -22.93
C VAL A 230 7.18 38.18 -22.60
N ASP A 231 7.30 38.53 -21.33
CA ASP A 231 7.40 39.93 -20.91
C ASP A 231 8.68 40.47 -21.53
N GLU A 232 8.54 41.05 -22.72
CA GLU A 232 9.55 41.92 -23.31
C GLU A 232 9.72 43.11 -22.35
N SER A 233 10.80 43.09 -21.57
CA SER A 233 11.26 44.21 -20.74
C SER A 233 12.56 44.79 -21.28
#